data_AF-A0A0D6E3V3-F1
#
_entry.id   AF-A0A0D6E3V3-F1
#
_cell.length_a   1.000
_cell.length_b   1.000
_cell.length_c   1.000
_cell.angle_alpha   90.00
_cell.angle_beta   90.00
_cell.angle_gamma   90.00
#
_symmetry.space_group_name_H-M   'P 1'
#
loop_
_entity.id
_entity.type
_entity.pdbx_description
1 polymer ?
#
loop_
_entity_poly.entity_id
_entity_poly.type
_entity_poly.pdbx_seq_one_letter_code
_entity_poly.pdbx_strand_id
1 'polypeptide(L)'
;MSYAIAVVGAGHDDPSPYIRAFWGIAMAIMAAVLLYMGAGQISALQQFIVITAIPVSFILLPSLWDGPKAAYAMAREQGIID
;
A
#
# COMPACT_ATOMS: atom_id res chain seq x y z
N MET A 1 5.58 4.69 4.22
CA MET A 1 5.11 4.71 2.80
C MET A 1 6.23 4.94 1.80
N SER A 2 7.00 6.04 1.88
CA SER A 2 8.07 6.30 0.90
C SER A 2 9.15 5.20 0.82
N TYR A 3 9.50 4.56 1.94
CA TYR A 3 10.39 3.39 1.95
C TYR A 3 9.81 2.21 1.16
N ALA A 4 8.55 1.83 1.41
CA ALA A 4 7.92 0.69 0.73
C ALA A 4 7.88 0.90 -0.80
N ILE A 5 7.53 2.11 -1.26
CA ILE A 5 7.53 2.44 -2.68
C ILE A 5 8.97 2.41 -3.24
N ALA A 6 9.95 2.91 -2.48
CA ALA A 6 11.34 2.89 -2.87
C ALA A 6 11.91 1.46 -2.96
N VAL A 7 11.58 0.57 -2.02
CA VAL A 7 11.99 -0.85 -2.04
C VAL A 7 11.39 -1.56 -3.26
N VAL A 8 10.09 -1.41 -3.48
CA VAL A 8 9.41 -2.01 -4.64
C VAL A 8 10.00 -1.50 -5.96
N GLY A 9 10.33 -0.21 -6.03
CA GLY A 9 10.95 0.38 -7.22
C GLY A 9 12.43 0.04 -7.41
N ALA A 10 13.19 -0.18 -6.32
CA ALA A 10 14.61 -0.53 -6.37
C ALA A 10 14.85 -2.03 -6.52
N GLY A 11 13.88 -2.88 -6.15
CA GLY A 11 14.00 -4.34 -6.17
C GLY A 11 14.89 -4.92 -5.07
N HIS A 12 15.32 -4.11 -4.10
CA HIS A 12 16.14 -4.52 -2.97
C HIS A 12 15.82 -3.70 -1.70
N ASP A 13 16.19 -4.25 -0.55
CA ASP A 13 15.82 -3.71 0.77
C ASP A 13 16.64 -2.49 1.21
N ASP A 14 17.69 -2.11 0.47
CA ASP A 14 18.49 -0.91 0.75
C ASP A 14 18.31 0.22 -0.30
N PRO A 15 17.11 0.78 -0.47
CA PRO A 15 16.89 1.84 -1.44
C PRO A 15 17.57 3.14 -0.99
N SER A 16 18.24 3.79 -1.94
CA SER A 16 18.93 5.05 -1.72
C SER A 16 18.06 6.08 -0.98
N PRO A 17 18.62 6.82 0.01
CA PRO A 17 17.91 7.88 0.72
C PRO A 17 17.25 8.91 -0.21
N TYR A 18 17.84 9.17 -1.38
CA TYR A 18 17.29 10.11 -2.36
C TYR A 18 15.96 9.64 -2.96
N ILE A 19 15.81 8.34 -3.24
CA ILE A 19 14.58 7.77 -3.78
C ILE A 19 13.47 7.82 -2.73
N ARG A 20 13.82 7.56 -1.46
CA ARG A 20 12.88 7.68 -0.33
C ARG A 20 12.42 9.13 -0.14
N ALA A 21 13.34 10.09 -0.27
CA ALA A 21 13.01 11.51 -0.19
C ALA A 21 12.10 11.95 -1.36
N PHE A 22 12.40 11.52 -2.58
CA PHE A 22 11.59 11.78 -3.76
C PHE A 22 10.14 11.35 -3.57
N TRP A 23 9.90 10.09 -3.18
CA TRP A 23 8.54 9.59 -2.97
C TRP A 23 7.83 10.27 -1.79
N GLY A 24 8.56 10.65 -0.74
CA GLY A 24 8.01 11.44 0.36
C GLY A 24 7.51 12.81 -0.09
N ILE A 25 8.31 13.53 -0.87
CA ILE A 25 7.96 14.85 -1.41
C ILE A 25 6.80 14.75 -2.39
N ALA A 26 6.81 13.77 -3.30
CA ALA A 26 5.75 13.57 -4.27
C ALA A 26 4.38 13.36 -3.60
N MET A 27 4.33 12.55 -2.54
CA MET A 27 3.09 12.32 -1.77
C MET A 27 2.64 13.57 -1.01
N ALA A 28 3.57 14.36 -0.47
CA ALA A 28 3.24 15.62 0.19
C ALA A 28 2.65 16.66 -0.78
N ILE A 29 3.21 16.74 -2.00
CA ILE A 29 2.68 17.60 -3.06
C ILE A 29 1.26 17.13 -3.47
N MET A 30 1.06 15.84 -3.69
CA MET A 30 -0.25 15.29 -4.04
C MET A 30 -1.30 15.62 -2.97
N ALA A 31 -0.96 15.45 -1.69
CA ALA A 31 -1.85 15.82 -0.59
C ALA A 31 -2.17 17.33 -0.59
N ALA A 32 -1.17 18.18 -0.80
CA ALA A 32 -1.38 19.63 -0.88
C ALA A 32 -2.32 20.03 -2.02
N VAL A 33 -2.16 19.43 -3.21
CA VAL A 33 -3.03 19.67 -4.37
C VAL A 33 -4.47 19.25 -4.08
N LEU A 34 -4.67 18.06 -3.51
CA LEU A 34 -6.00 17.54 -3.18
C LEU A 34 -6.70 18.40 -2.10
N LEU A 35 -5.95 18.92 -1.13
CA LEU A 35 -6.47 19.84 -0.12
C LEU A 35 -6.79 21.23 -0.70
N TYR A 36 -6.05 21.68 -1.71
CA TYR A 36 -6.25 23.00 -2.30
C TYR A 36 -7.44 23.08 -3.28
N MET A 37 -7.92 21.96 -3.82
CA MET A 37 -9.14 21.92 -4.62
C MET A 37 -10.37 22.27 -3.77
N GLY A 38 -10.76 23.55 -3.77
CA GLY A 38 -11.83 24.11 -2.95
C GLY A 38 -13.25 23.60 -3.25
N ALA A 39 -14.14 23.79 -2.26
CA ALA A 39 -15.56 23.41 -2.17
C ALA A 39 -15.86 21.91 -2.43
N GLY A 40 -15.88 21.11 -1.35
CA GLY A 40 -16.11 19.66 -1.39
C GLY A 40 -14.87 18.80 -1.07
N GLN A 41 -13.80 19.40 -0.53
CA GLN A 41 -12.49 18.80 -0.20
C GLN A 41 -12.56 17.40 0.41
N ILE A 42 -13.45 17.19 1.39
CA ILE A 42 -13.57 15.88 2.06
C ILE A 42 -14.11 14.83 1.08
N SER A 43 -15.11 15.19 0.26
CA SER A 43 -15.69 14.29 -0.74
C SER A 43 -14.67 13.94 -1.84
N ALA A 44 -13.93 14.94 -2.34
CA ALA A 44 -12.89 14.71 -3.34
C ALA A 44 -11.73 13.83 -2.79
N LEU A 45 -11.30 14.08 -1.55
CA LEU A 45 -10.28 13.26 -0.89
C LEU A 45 -10.75 11.82 -0.68
N GLN A 46 -11.99 11.63 -0.23
CA GLN A 46 -12.59 10.31 -0.05
C GLN A 46 -12.72 9.55 -1.38
N GLN A 47 -13.20 10.21 -2.43
CA GLN A 47 -13.32 9.62 -3.76
C GLN A 47 -11.96 9.21 -4.32
N PHE A 48 -10.93 10.04 -4.16
CA PHE A 48 -9.57 9.71 -4.59
C PHE A 48 -9.06 8.43 -3.90
N ILE A 49 -9.24 8.32 -2.58
CA ILE A 49 -8.83 7.14 -1.83
C ILE A 49 -9.61 5.90 -2.29
N VAL A 50 -10.93 5.98 -2.45
CA VAL A 50 -11.75 4.83 -2.87
C VAL A 50 -11.41 4.40 -4.29
N ILE A 51 -11.35 5.34 -5.24
CA ILE A 51 -11.10 5.04 -6.67
C ILE A 51 -9.72 4.40 -6.85
N THR A 52 -8.70 4.90 -6.16
CA THR A 52 -7.34 4.34 -6.24
C THR A 52 -7.20 3.01 -5.50
N ALA A 53 -8.02 2.74 -4.48
CA ALA A 53 -8.03 1.47 -3.76
C ALA A 53 -8.69 0.33 -4.55
N ILE A 54 -9.64 0.61 -5.44
CA ILE A 54 -10.33 -0.41 -6.24
C ILE A 54 -9.37 -1.32 -7.03
N PRO A 55 -8.44 -0.82 -7.87
CA PRO A 55 -7.52 -1.71 -8.60
C PRO A 55 -6.59 -2.49 -7.67
N VAL A 56 -6.16 -1.88 -6.56
CA VAL A 56 -5.30 -2.54 -5.57
C VAL A 56 -6.04 -3.66 -4.84
N SER A 57 -7.33 -3.51 -4.57
CA SER A 57 -8.12 -4.53 -3.89
C SER A 57 -8.23 -5.82 -4.73
N PHE A 58 -8.36 -5.72 -6.05
CA PHE A 58 -8.32 -6.88 -6.93
C PHE A 58 -7.00 -7.66 -6.84
N ILE A 59 -5.88 -6.96 -6.65
CA ILE A 59 -4.57 -7.59 -6.47
C ILE A 59 -4.44 -8.22 -5.07
N LEU A 60 -5.01 -7.58 -4.04
CA LEU A 60 -4.91 -8.05 -2.65
C LEU A 60 -5.86 -9.21 -2.31
N LEU A 61 -7.00 -9.33 -2.98
CA LEU A 61 -8.01 -10.36 -2.68
C LEU A 61 -7.44 -11.80 -2.71
N PRO A 62 -6.65 -12.22 -3.73
CA PRO A 62 -5.99 -13.53 -3.73
C PRO A 62 -5.04 -13.71 -2.54
N SER A 63 -4.20 -12.72 -2.25
CA SER A 63 -3.24 -12.77 -1.14
C SER A 63 -3.95 -12.91 0.21
N LEU A 64 -5.11 -12.27 0.37
CA LEU A 64 -5.91 -12.38 1.59
C LEU A 64 -6.47 -13.80 1.78
N TRP A 65 -6.85 -14.47 0.69
CA TRP A 65 -7.33 -15.86 0.73
C TRP A 65 -6.21 -16.88 0.99
N ASP A 66 -4.98 -16.57 0.57
CA ASP A 66 -3.82 -17.41 0.87
C ASP A 66 -3.35 -17.27 2.32
N GLY A 67 -3.71 -16.19 3.02
CA GLY A 67 -3.40 -15.98 4.44
C GLY A 67 -3.88 -17.12 5.35
N PRO A 68 -5.19 -17.46 5.36
CA PRO A 68 -5.70 -18.59 6.11
C PRO A 68 -5.04 -19.91 5.72
N LYS A 69 -4.85 -20.17 4.42
CA LYS A 69 -4.19 -21.40 3.95
C LYS A 69 -2.77 -21.52 4.48
N ALA A 70 -2.00 -20.43 4.43
CA ALA A 70 -0.64 -20.38 4.96
C ALA A 70 -0.65 -20.59 6.48
N ALA A 71 -1.61 -20.00 7.19
CA ALA A 71 -1.77 -20.22 8.63
C ALA A 71 -2.08 -21.68 8.97
N TYR A 72 -2.98 -22.33 8.22
CA TYR A 72 -3.26 -23.77 8.39
C TYR A 72 -2.05 -24.65 8.05
N ALA A 73 -1.29 -24.31 6.99
CA ALA A 73 -0.07 -25.03 6.65
C ALA A 73 0.97 -24.92 7.79
N MET A 74 1.21 -23.71 8.31
CA MET A 74 2.11 -23.49 9.44
C MET A 74 1.62 -24.20 10.71
N ALA A 75 0.32 -24.21 10.99
CA ALA A 75 -0.23 -24.90 12.15
C ALA A 75 -0.05 -26.42 12.05
N ARG A 76 -0.14 -26.99 10.85
CA ARG A 76 0.14 -28.41 10.59
C ARG A 76 1.63 -28.74 10.72
N GLU A 77 2.51 -27.89 10.19
CA GLU A 77 3.97 -28.03 10.36
C GLU A 77 4.40 -27.95 11.83
N GLN A 78 3.69 -27.15 12.63
CA GLN A 78 3.91 -27.01 14.07
C GLN A 78 3.21 -28.11 14.90
N GLY A 79 2.46 -29.01 14.28
CA GLY A 79 1.73 -30.10 14.97
C GLY A 79 0.58 -29.62 15.87
N ILE A 80 0.04 -28.41 15.62
CA ILE A 80 -1.11 -27.85 16.35
C ILE A 80 -2.42 -28.48 15.86
N ILE A 81 -2.44 -28.95 14.61
CA ILE A 81 -3.55 -29.61 13.92
C ILE A 81 -2.99 -30.75 13.04
N ASP A 82 -3.78 -31.80 12.79
CA ASP A 82 -3.37 -33.04 12.09
C ASP A 82 -2.95 -32.84 10.60
#